data_AF-A0A2E1LAB7-F1
#
_entry.id   AF-A0A2E1LAB7-F1
#
_cell.length_a   1.000
_cell.length_b   1.000
_cell.length_c   1.000
_cell.angle_alpha   90.00
_cell.angle_beta   90.00
_cell.angle_gamma   90.00
#
_symmetry.space_group_name_H-M   'P 1'
#
loop_
_entity.id
_entity.type
_entity.pdbx_description
1 polymer ?
#
loop_
_entity_poly.entity_id
_entity_poly.type
_entity_poly.pdbx_seq_one_letter_code
_entity_poly.pdbx_strand_id
1 'polypeptide(L)'
;MTEDRYLDSGQAREIEEELFATRRQQSSRHVPVPLPRQDFWEMVGKLLSDIDMDIQHMMMNGMTGIRLQNLQKRQANVRRIASELARKRLVSMMQHVASQSLRIAAQPGMIQDLAPLDWQRHDPAEKAFYHGLQIQMDRFKKDIDWNSMQKGELSENLIERVTHSPGTMQLDSFVEQDRNLTGNPPPDLIFEDNETQQEIVEELDEEDRFLDEQWPDMEDFIPEELTESVPVKSIQSTENEQLSTNKHSAAMELAPSKNSGNKIILDGLDDSEQSEKEEKLDSIPDVELVRIKVIESFPEPVMVGSGEEILLEKDDVHFLDQETADWLVESGVAEVESL
;
A
#
# COMPACT_ATOMS: atom_id res chain seq x y z
N MET A 1 11.60 22.50 -37.12
CA MET A 1 10.73 22.34 -35.94
C MET A 1 10.99 20.96 -35.38
N THR A 2 11.89 20.85 -34.40
CA THR A 2 12.41 19.59 -33.83
C THR A 2 12.58 19.76 -32.32
N GLU A 3 11.62 20.43 -31.66
CA GLU A 3 11.79 20.88 -30.28
C GLU A 3 10.93 20.14 -29.24
N ASP A 4 10.05 19.22 -29.65
CA ASP A 4 9.19 18.46 -28.72
C ASP A 4 9.55 16.96 -28.61
N ARG A 5 10.78 16.56 -28.98
CA ARG A 5 11.23 15.17 -28.76
C ARG A 5 11.88 15.06 -27.40
N TYR A 6 11.32 14.23 -26.52
CA TYR A 6 11.82 14.05 -25.17
C TYR A 6 13.13 13.26 -25.13
N LEU A 7 13.37 12.41 -26.13
CA LEU A 7 14.55 11.54 -26.22
C LEU A 7 15.19 11.58 -27.61
N ASP A 8 16.52 11.44 -27.65
CA ASP A 8 17.22 11.19 -28.91
C ASP A 8 16.86 9.79 -29.46
N SER A 9 16.88 9.63 -30.79
CA SER A 9 16.53 8.36 -31.43
C SER A 9 17.47 7.21 -31.01
N GLY A 10 18.73 7.51 -30.66
CA GLY A 10 19.65 6.53 -30.10
C GLY A 10 19.26 6.12 -28.69
N GLN A 11 18.99 7.10 -27.82
CA GLN A 11 18.57 6.90 -26.44
C GLN A 11 17.24 6.13 -26.35
N ALA A 12 16.28 6.45 -27.20
CA ALA A 12 14.98 5.77 -27.28
C ALA A 12 15.13 4.27 -27.56
N ARG A 13 16.11 3.88 -28.38
CA ARG A 13 16.40 2.48 -28.69
C ARG A 13 17.15 1.78 -27.56
N GLU A 14 18.10 2.47 -26.93
CA GLU A 14 18.83 1.96 -25.76
C GLU A 14 17.85 1.62 -24.61
N ILE A 15 16.91 2.51 -24.31
CA ILE A 15 15.88 2.30 -23.27
C ILE A 15 14.97 1.12 -23.62
N GLU A 16 14.61 0.95 -24.90
CA GLU A 16 13.83 -0.21 -25.36
C GLU A 16 14.60 -1.53 -25.18
N GLU A 17 15.89 -1.54 -25.50
CA GLU A 17 16.76 -2.70 -25.31
C GLU A 17 16.95 -3.01 -23.81
N GLU A 18 17.14 -1.98 -22.97
CA GLU A 18 17.18 -2.09 -21.51
C GLU A 18 15.87 -2.67 -20.94
N LEU A 19 14.70 -2.24 -21.44
CA LEU A 19 13.38 -2.76 -21.05
C LEU A 19 13.26 -4.26 -21.37
N PHE A 20 13.72 -4.69 -22.55
CA PHE A 20 13.65 -6.10 -22.94
C PHE A 20 14.64 -6.97 -22.18
N ALA A 21 15.84 -6.45 -21.93
CA ALA A 21 16.85 -7.12 -21.12
C ALA A 21 16.36 -7.33 -19.68
N THR A 22 15.82 -6.28 -19.05
CA THR A 22 15.29 -6.35 -17.67
C THR A 22 14.09 -7.27 -17.56
N ARG A 23 13.15 -7.25 -18.52
CA ARG A 23 12.05 -8.22 -18.59
C ARG A 23 12.54 -9.66 -18.68
N ARG A 24 13.54 -9.92 -19.50
CA ARG A 24 14.13 -11.27 -19.63
C ARG A 24 14.77 -11.70 -18.31
N GLN A 25 15.51 -10.81 -17.65
CA GLN A 25 16.15 -11.10 -16.37
C GLN A 25 15.15 -11.32 -15.22
N GLN A 26 14.06 -10.54 -15.19
CA GLN A 26 12.99 -10.68 -14.21
C GLN A 26 12.19 -11.97 -14.43
N SER A 27 12.07 -12.43 -15.69
CA SER A 27 11.25 -13.61 -16.00
C SER A 27 11.73 -14.90 -15.32
N SER A 28 13.01 -14.99 -14.95
CA SER A 28 13.61 -16.16 -14.31
C SER A 28 13.79 -16.02 -12.80
N ARG A 29 13.49 -14.86 -12.19
CA ARG A 29 13.79 -14.57 -10.79
C ARG A 29 12.54 -14.19 -9.99
N HIS A 30 12.45 -14.72 -8.77
CA HIS A 30 11.41 -14.39 -7.80
C HIS A 30 11.78 -13.21 -6.89
N VAL A 31 13.02 -12.72 -6.99
CA VAL A 31 13.51 -11.50 -6.31
C VAL A 31 13.49 -10.35 -7.31
N PRO A 32 13.05 -9.15 -6.91
CA PRO A 32 13.09 -7.96 -7.76
C PRO A 32 14.49 -7.73 -8.34
N VAL A 33 14.59 -7.66 -9.66
CA VAL A 33 15.86 -7.37 -10.35
C VAL A 33 16.17 -5.87 -10.23
N PRO A 34 17.42 -5.49 -9.92
CA PRO A 34 17.82 -4.08 -9.88
C PRO A 34 17.64 -3.44 -11.25
N LEU A 35 17.11 -2.22 -11.28
CA LEU A 35 17.00 -1.47 -12.53
C LEU A 35 18.37 -0.93 -12.94
N PRO A 36 18.62 -0.74 -14.24
CA PRO A 36 19.84 -0.09 -14.71
C PRO A 36 19.88 1.40 -14.34
N ARG A 37 18.71 2.02 -14.15
CA ARG A 37 18.53 3.46 -13.88
C ARG A 37 17.47 3.66 -12.80
N GLN A 38 17.58 4.76 -12.05
CA GLN A 38 16.58 5.16 -11.06
C GLN A 38 15.31 5.71 -11.73
N ASP A 39 15.44 6.49 -12.80
CA ASP A 39 14.30 7.11 -13.51
C ASP A 39 13.75 6.21 -14.63
N PHE A 40 13.83 4.89 -14.47
CA PHE A 40 13.54 3.93 -15.53
C PHE A 40 12.10 4.08 -16.06
N TRP A 41 11.12 4.19 -15.16
CA TRP A 41 9.71 4.29 -15.55
C TRP A 41 9.38 5.62 -16.22
N GLU A 42 10.02 6.71 -15.78
CA GLU A 42 9.88 8.02 -16.43
C GLU A 42 10.42 7.99 -17.86
N MET A 43 11.57 7.36 -18.08
CA MET A 43 12.19 7.22 -19.40
C MET A 43 11.37 6.31 -20.34
N VAL A 44 10.77 5.24 -19.82
CA VAL A 44 9.82 4.41 -20.58
C VAL A 44 8.56 5.21 -20.94
N GLY A 45 8.08 6.06 -20.04
CA GLY A 45 6.96 6.99 -20.31
C GLY A 45 7.28 7.98 -21.43
N LYS A 46 8.46 8.62 -21.37
CA LYS A 46 8.97 9.53 -22.42
C LYS A 46 9.10 8.80 -23.76
N LEU A 47 9.62 7.57 -23.77
CA LEU A 47 9.72 6.73 -24.98
C LEU A 47 8.33 6.47 -25.60
N LEU A 48 7.34 6.11 -24.79
CA LEU A 48 5.98 5.90 -25.28
C LEU A 48 5.37 7.19 -25.85
N SER A 49 5.57 8.32 -25.18
CA SER A 49 5.14 9.64 -25.66
C SER A 49 5.79 10.02 -27.00
N ASP A 50 7.09 9.75 -27.17
CA ASP A 50 7.78 10.01 -28.44
C ASP A 50 7.24 9.13 -29.58
N ILE A 51 6.94 7.85 -29.29
CA ILE A 51 6.31 6.96 -30.28
C ILE A 51 4.87 7.42 -30.60
N ASP A 52 4.11 7.86 -29.60
CA ASP A 52 2.77 8.45 -29.80
C ASP A 52 2.86 9.70 -30.68
N MET A 53 3.80 10.62 -30.41
CA MET A 53 4.03 11.82 -31.20
C MET A 53 4.42 11.48 -32.64
N ASP A 54 5.32 10.51 -32.85
CA ASP A 54 5.71 10.02 -34.18
C ASP A 54 4.49 9.44 -34.93
N ILE A 55 3.62 8.69 -34.25
CA ILE A 55 2.37 8.15 -34.83
C ILE A 55 1.43 9.30 -35.22
N GLN A 56 1.19 10.26 -34.34
CA GLN A 56 0.33 11.41 -34.61
C GLN A 56 0.86 12.24 -35.78
N HIS A 57 2.17 12.51 -35.81
CA HIS A 57 2.79 13.23 -36.92
C HIS A 57 2.63 12.50 -38.26
N MET A 58 2.75 11.16 -38.28
CA MET A 58 2.50 10.38 -39.50
C MET A 58 1.02 10.38 -39.91
N MET A 59 0.10 10.39 -38.95
CA MET A 59 -1.34 10.52 -39.21
C MET A 59 -1.70 11.90 -39.76
N MET A 60 -1.18 12.97 -39.17
CA MET A 60 -1.40 14.35 -39.64
C MET A 60 -0.85 14.59 -41.04
N ASN A 61 0.28 13.96 -41.38
CA ASN A 61 0.86 14.02 -42.72
C ASN A 61 0.16 13.09 -43.75
N GLY A 62 -0.91 12.40 -43.36
CA GLY A 62 -1.66 11.50 -44.24
C GLY A 62 -0.90 10.24 -44.67
N MET A 63 0.19 9.90 -43.98
CA MET A 63 1.05 8.75 -44.32
C MET A 63 0.52 7.48 -43.66
N THR A 64 -0.41 6.78 -44.30
CA THR A 64 -1.07 5.56 -43.75
C THR A 64 -0.36 4.24 -44.08
N GLY A 65 0.92 4.29 -44.48
CA GLY A 65 1.65 3.13 -44.98
C GLY A 65 2.10 2.12 -43.92
N ILE A 66 2.85 1.10 -44.37
CA ILE A 66 3.46 0.05 -43.52
C ILE A 66 4.25 0.61 -42.34
N ARG A 67 4.82 1.81 -42.48
CA ARG A 67 5.59 2.49 -41.44
C ARG A 67 4.72 2.89 -40.24
N LEU A 68 3.49 3.35 -40.47
CA LEU A 68 2.54 3.66 -39.39
C LEU A 68 2.15 2.39 -38.64
N GLN A 69 1.82 1.32 -39.37
CA GLN A 69 1.50 0.02 -38.77
C GLN A 69 2.67 -0.55 -37.96
N ASN A 70 3.91 -0.38 -38.44
CA ASN A 70 5.09 -0.82 -37.70
C ASN A 70 5.30 -0.02 -36.40
N LEU A 71 5.06 1.30 -36.42
CA LEU A 71 5.11 2.12 -35.20
C LEU A 71 4.00 1.74 -34.22
N GLN A 72 2.77 1.52 -34.69
CA GLN A 72 1.66 1.04 -33.86
C GLN A 72 1.95 -0.34 -33.24
N LYS A 73 2.51 -1.28 -34.01
CA LYS A 73 2.94 -2.59 -33.49
C LYS A 73 4.05 -2.46 -32.46
N ARG A 74 5.05 -1.60 -32.71
CA ARG A 74 6.14 -1.31 -31.76
C ARG A 74 5.57 -0.74 -30.47
N GLN A 75 4.69 0.24 -30.55
CA GLN A 75 4.01 0.83 -29.40
C GLN A 75 3.24 -0.19 -28.57
N ALA A 76 2.40 -1.01 -29.22
CA ALA A 76 1.62 -2.04 -28.54
C ALA A 76 2.54 -3.04 -27.83
N ASN A 77 3.65 -3.41 -28.47
CA ASN A 77 4.64 -4.31 -27.89
C ASN A 77 5.34 -3.70 -26.67
N VAL A 78 5.81 -2.45 -26.76
CA VAL A 78 6.44 -1.74 -25.64
C VAL A 78 5.46 -1.60 -24.47
N ARG A 79 4.21 -1.19 -24.72
CA ARG A 79 3.17 -1.10 -23.68
C ARG A 79 2.92 -2.45 -23.02
N ARG A 80 2.77 -3.52 -23.80
CA ARG A 80 2.57 -4.87 -23.28
C ARG A 80 3.74 -5.31 -22.40
N ILE A 81 4.97 -5.11 -22.86
CA ILE A 81 6.16 -5.57 -22.14
C ILE A 81 6.37 -4.75 -20.86
N ALA A 82 6.12 -3.43 -20.90
CA ALA A 82 6.14 -2.59 -19.71
C ALA A 82 5.13 -3.09 -18.65
N SER A 83 3.89 -3.36 -19.05
CA SER A 83 2.86 -3.89 -18.15
C SER A 83 3.19 -5.28 -17.59
N GLU A 84 3.73 -6.17 -18.42
CA GLU A 84 4.17 -7.49 -17.95
C GLU A 84 5.37 -7.41 -16.99
N LEU A 85 6.32 -6.51 -17.26
CA LEU A 85 7.46 -6.25 -16.38
C LEU A 85 6.98 -5.70 -15.03
N ALA A 86 6.14 -4.66 -15.04
CA ALA A 86 5.58 -4.06 -13.84
C ALA A 86 4.86 -5.11 -12.98
N ARG A 87 3.99 -5.93 -13.60
CA ARG A 87 3.28 -7.01 -12.90
C ARG A 87 4.24 -8.00 -12.24
N LYS A 88 5.24 -8.51 -12.98
CA LYS A 88 6.21 -9.47 -12.43
C LYS A 88 7.05 -8.86 -11.31
N ARG A 89 7.43 -7.58 -11.42
CA ARG A 89 8.19 -6.87 -10.39
C ARG A 89 7.36 -6.71 -9.11
N LEU A 90 6.11 -6.27 -9.22
CA LEU A 90 5.22 -6.14 -8.06
C LEU A 90 4.98 -7.48 -7.37
N VAL A 91 4.74 -8.56 -8.11
CA VAL A 91 4.60 -9.91 -7.55
C VAL A 91 5.89 -10.34 -6.85
N SER A 92 7.07 -10.09 -7.43
CA SER A 92 8.34 -10.42 -6.79
C SER A 92 8.60 -9.58 -5.52
N MET A 93 8.22 -8.31 -5.52
CA MET A 93 8.31 -7.44 -4.34
C MET A 93 7.38 -7.94 -3.24
N MET A 94 6.16 -8.33 -3.59
CA MET A 94 5.20 -8.89 -2.64
C MET A 94 5.67 -10.22 -2.07
N GLN A 95 6.18 -11.11 -2.92
CA GLN A 95 6.77 -12.35 -2.46
C GLN A 95 7.94 -12.09 -1.52
N HIS A 96 8.79 -11.10 -1.82
CA HIS A 96 9.88 -10.69 -0.95
C HIS A 96 9.39 -10.16 0.39
N VAL A 97 8.43 -9.23 0.41
CA VAL A 97 7.87 -8.68 1.67
C VAL A 97 7.19 -9.78 2.50
N ALA A 98 6.33 -10.59 1.88
CA ALA A 98 5.66 -11.69 2.56
C ALA A 98 6.68 -12.69 3.12
N SER A 99 7.67 -13.06 2.32
CA SER A 99 8.75 -13.96 2.74
C SER A 99 9.64 -13.34 3.80
N GLN A 100 9.83 -12.02 3.82
CA GLN A 100 10.65 -11.34 4.83
C GLN A 100 9.88 -11.16 6.14
N SER A 101 8.58 -10.86 6.05
CA SER A 101 7.76 -10.51 7.19
C SER A 101 7.22 -11.75 7.91
N LEU A 102 6.69 -12.74 7.20
CA LEU A 102 6.06 -13.93 7.81
C LEU A 102 7.06 -15.05 8.13
N ARG A 103 8.36 -14.75 8.18
CA ARG A 103 9.36 -15.71 8.65
C ARG A 103 9.13 -16.01 10.12
N ILE A 104 9.02 -17.29 10.44
CA ILE A 104 9.15 -17.77 11.81
C ILE A 104 10.58 -17.46 12.21
N ALA A 105 10.75 -16.61 13.23
CA ALA A 105 11.99 -16.44 13.99
C ALA A 105 12.30 -17.75 14.75
N ALA A 106 12.53 -18.82 14.01
CA ALA A 106 12.95 -20.11 14.54
C ALA A 106 14.47 -20.09 14.60
N GLN A 107 14.98 -20.09 15.83
CA GLN A 107 16.37 -20.26 16.23
C GLN A 107 17.25 -18.98 16.23
N PRO A 108 17.66 -18.49 17.41
CA PRO A 108 18.72 -17.49 17.51
C PRO A 108 20.04 -18.12 17.00
N GLY A 109 20.53 -17.65 15.85
CA GLY A 109 21.81 -18.09 15.27
C GLY A 109 21.77 -18.53 13.81
N MET A 110 20.57 -18.75 13.23
CA MET A 110 20.41 -18.97 11.79
C MET A 110 19.90 -17.70 11.12
N ILE A 111 20.81 -16.80 10.77
CA ILE A 111 20.50 -15.60 9.98
C ILE A 111 20.29 -16.06 8.52
N GLN A 112 19.12 -16.62 8.24
CA GLN A 112 18.59 -16.76 6.88
C GLN A 112 17.75 -15.53 6.54
N ASP A 113 18.29 -14.33 6.76
CA ASP A 113 17.67 -13.12 6.24
C ASP A 113 17.81 -13.14 4.71
N LEU A 114 16.71 -12.88 3.99
CA LEU A 114 16.85 -12.60 2.56
C LEU A 114 17.77 -11.40 2.41
N ALA A 115 18.59 -11.42 1.36
CA ALA A 115 19.47 -10.30 1.07
C ALA A 115 18.62 -9.01 0.99
N PRO A 116 18.95 -7.98 1.79
CA PRO A 116 18.20 -6.74 1.77
C PRO A 116 18.24 -6.16 0.36
N LEU A 117 17.09 -5.66 -0.11
CA LEU A 117 16.98 -5.05 -1.42
C LEU A 117 17.84 -3.79 -1.50
N ASP A 118 18.67 -3.67 -2.54
CA ASP A 118 19.49 -2.48 -2.81
C ASP A 118 18.63 -1.37 -3.44
N TRP A 119 17.91 -0.64 -2.59
CA TRP A 119 17.01 0.45 -2.99
C TRP A 119 17.68 1.59 -3.75
N GLN A 120 19.01 1.70 -3.72
CA GLN A 120 19.72 2.72 -4.49
C GLN A 120 19.62 2.48 -6.01
N ARG A 121 19.31 1.25 -6.43
CA ARG A 121 19.17 0.86 -7.85
C ARG A 121 17.73 0.74 -8.31
N HIS A 122 16.77 1.07 -7.44
CA HIS A 122 15.35 0.99 -7.74
C HIS A 122 14.75 2.37 -7.95
N ASP A 123 13.60 2.38 -8.63
CA ASP A 123 12.85 3.61 -8.88
C ASP A 123 12.16 4.09 -7.58
N PRO A 124 12.09 5.41 -7.31
CA PRO A 124 11.45 5.95 -6.12
C PRO A 124 9.98 5.53 -5.95
N ALA A 125 9.23 5.35 -7.04
CA ALA A 125 7.84 4.93 -6.98
C ALA A 125 7.70 3.48 -6.49
N GLU A 126 8.62 2.59 -6.90
CA GLU A 126 8.65 1.21 -6.42
C GLU A 126 8.99 1.15 -4.93
N LYS A 127 9.92 2.00 -4.48
CA LYS A 127 10.27 2.10 -3.05
C LYS A 127 9.06 2.54 -2.22
N ALA A 128 8.30 3.53 -2.68
CA ALA A 128 7.09 3.99 -2.01
C ALA A 128 6.04 2.87 -1.93
N PHE A 129 5.83 2.13 -3.02
CA PHE A 129 4.93 0.98 -3.05
C PHE A 129 5.38 -0.13 -2.07
N TYR A 130 6.67 -0.47 -2.05
CA TYR A 130 7.21 -1.48 -1.15
C TYR A 130 7.02 -1.11 0.32
N HIS A 131 7.30 0.14 0.68
CA HIS A 131 7.07 0.65 2.03
C HIS A 131 5.59 0.59 2.40
N GLY A 132 4.70 0.95 1.47
CA GLY A 132 3.26 0.78 1.64
C GLY A 132 2.87 -0.67 1.91
N LEU A 133 3.44 -1.63 1.16
CA LEU A 133 3.19 -3.05 1.35
C LEU A 133 3.71 -3.57 2.69
N GLN A 134 4.86 -3.07 3.16
CA GLN A 134 5.40 -3.39 4.48
C GLN A 134 4.42 -2.95 5.58
N ILE A 135 3.87 -1.73 5.50
CA ILE A 135 2.86 -1.25 6.46
C ILE A 135 1.61 -2.14 6.42
N GLN A 136 1.11 -2.51 5.24
CA GLN A 136 -0.05 -3.40 5.12
C GLN A 136 0.23 -4.79 5.71
N MET A 137 1.44 -5.31 5.53
CA MET A 137 1.84 -6.58 6.11
C MET A 137 1.95 -6.49 7.63
N ASP A 138 2.47 -5.39 8.17
CA ASP A 138 2.53 -5.16 9.62
C ASP A 138 1.14 -4.97 10.23
N ARG A 139 0.21 -4.33 9.51
CA ARG A 139 -1.20 -4.27 9.88
C ARG A 139 -1.82 -5.66 9.91
N PHE A 140 -1.64 -6.45 8.85
CA PHE A 140 -2.11 -7.83 8.77
C PHE A 140 -1.57 -8.69 9.92
N LYS A 141 -0.29 -8.54 10.28
CA LYS A 141 0.32 -9.24 11.43
C LYS A 141 -0.33 -8.89 12.75
N LYS A 142 -0.72 -7.62 12.95
CA LYS A 142 -1.44 -7.18 14.15
C LYS A 142 -2.85 -7.72 14.17
N ASP A 143 -3.55 -7.66 13.04
CA ASP A 143 -4.95 -8.11 12.94
C ASP A 143 -5.10 -9.63 13.21
N ILE A 144 -4.06 -10.43 12.93
CA ILE A 144 -4.03 -11.89 13.16
C ILE A 144 -3.32 -12.27 14.46
N ASP A 145 -2.80 -11.29 15.21
CA ASP A 145 -1.91 -11.53 16.36
C ASP A 145 -0.80 -12.54 16.03
N TRP A 146 -0.14 -12.35 14.89
CA TRP A 146 0.88 -13.26 14.36
C TRP A 146 1.97 -13.59 15.40
N ASN A 147 2.34 -12.61 16.23
CA ASN A 147 3.32 -12.79 17.30
C ASN A 147 2.83 -13.78 18.37
N SER A 148 1.56 -13.72 18.77
CA SER A 148 0.95 -14.67 19.71
C SER A 148 0.93 -16.07 19.09
N MET A 149 0.55 -16.18 17.82
CA MET A 149 0.54 -17.45 17.10
C MET A 149 1.94 -18.08 16.96
N GLN A 150 2.96 -17.27 16.72
CA GLN A 150 4.33 -17.75 16.50
C GLN A 150 5.10 -18.03 17.80
N LYS A 151 4.89 -17.21 18.85
CA LYS A 151 5.57 -17.35 20.14
C LYS A 151 4.80 -18.26 21.11
N GLY A 152 3.52 -18.51 20.83
CA GLY A 152 2.59 -19.20 21.72
C GLY A 152 2.19 -18.31 22.90
N GLU A 153 0.90 -18.31 23.23
CA GLU A 153 0.31 -17.61 24.39
C GLU A 153 0.94 -18.03 25.75
N LEU A 154 1.65 -19.18 25.76
CA LEU A 154 2.38 -19.71 26.91
C LEU A 154 3.76 -19.05 27.15
N SER A 155 4.34 -18.38 26.16
CA SER A 155 5.66 -17.76 26.27
C SER A 155 5.60 -16.34 26.84
N GLU A 156 4.51 -15.61 26.56
CA GLU A 156 4.34 -14.23 27.05
C GLU A 156 4.12 -14.21 28.58
N ASN A 157 3.38 -15.18 29.11
CA ASN A 157 3.15 -15.33 30.55
C ASN A 157 4.39 -15.82 31.35
N LEU A 158 5.49 -16.18 30.70
CA LEU A 158 6.72 -16.61 31.37
C LEU A 158 7.83 -15.53 31.35
N ILE A 159 7.70 -14.50 30.51
CA ILE A 159 8.77 -13.50 30.26
C ILE A 159 8.35 -12.08 30.64
N GLU A 160 7.13 -11.85 31.14
CA GLU A 160 7.01 -10.87 32.22
C GLU A 160 7.86 -11.42 33.38
N ARG A 161 9.15 -11.07 33.36
CA ARG A 161 10.04 -11.17 34.51
C ARG A 161 9.22 -10.62 35.66
N VAL A 162 8.82 -11.48 36.60
CA VAL A 162 8.06 -11.08 37.77
C VAL A 162 8.87 -9.97 38.43
N THR A 163 8.49 -8.73 38.17
CA THR A 163 9.14 -7.57 38.76
C THR A 163 8.75 -7.61 40.21
N HIS A 164 9.74 -7.80 41.06
CA HIS A 164 9.49 -7.85 42.48
C HIS A 164 9.50 -6.42 43.02
N SER A 165 8.60 -6.14 43.98
CA SER A 165 8.58 -4.84 44.62
C SER A 165 9.90 -4.57 45.35
N PRO A 166 10.37 -3.30 45.42
CA PRO A 166 11.56 -2.96 46.17
C PRO A 166 11.45 -3.44 47.62
N GLY A 167 12.42 -4.24 48.07
CA GLY A 167 12.46 -4.79 49.43
C GLY A 167 12.13 -6.28 49.55
N THR A 168 11.80 -6.98 48.45
CA THR A 168 11.75 -8.45 48.48
C THR A 168 13.17 -9.03 48.59
N MET A 169 13.41 -9.86 49.61
CA MET A 169 14.67 -10.59 49.79
C MET A 169 14.47 -12.08 49.54
N GLN A 170 15.51 -12.76 49.03
CA GLN A 170 15.47 -14.21 48.81
C GLN A 170 15.60 -14.97 50.12
N LEU A 171 15.01 -16.16 50.22
CA LEU A 171 15.10 -17.01 51.41
C LEU A 171 16.55 -17.42 51.74
N ASP A 172 17.42 -17.48 50.73
CA ASP A 172 18.87 -17.74 50.89
C ASP A 172 19.58 -16.65 51.70
N SER A 173 19.04 -15.42 51.76
CA SER A 173 19.62 -14.33 52.56
C SER A 173 19.43 -14.48 54.07
N PHE A 174 18.55 -15.40 54.51
CA PHE A 174 18.25 -15.66 55.92
C PHE A 174 19.04 -16.84 56.49
N VAL A 175 19.88 -17.51 55.69
CA VAL A 175 20.70 -18.63 56.13
C VAL A 175 22.14 -18.15 56.31
N GLU A 176 22.63 -18.13 57.56
CA GLU A 176 24.00 -17.70 57.92
C GLU A 176 25.10 -18.66 57.43
N GLN A 177 24.74 -19.79 56.84
CA GLN A 177 25.69 -20.74 56.27
C GLN A 177 25.96 -20.36 54.82
N ASP A 178 27.24 -20.26 54.43
CA ASP A 178 27.74 -19.97 53.07
C ASP A 178 27.32 -21.01 51.99
N ARG A 179 26.30 -21.81 52.28
CA ARG A 179 25.75 -22.85 51.44
C ARG A 179 24.29 -22.48 51.17
N ASN A 180 24.06 -21.95 49.98
CA ASN A 180 22.74 -21.67 49.43
C ASN A 180 21.79 -22.83 49.73
N LEU A 181 20.53 -22.54 50.09
CA LEU A 181 19.56 -23.53 50.57
C LEU A 181 19.38 -24.71 49.59
N THR A 182 19.62 -24.46 48.31
CA THR A 182 19.47 -25.42 47.21
C THR A 182 20.80 -25.83 46.56
N GLY A 183 21.95 -25.32 47.03
CA GLY A 183 23.28 -25.61 46.48
C GLY A 183 23.60 -24.96 45.13
N ASN A 184 22.64 -24.25 44.52
CA ASN A 184 22.82 -23.45 43.31
C ASN A 184 22.80 -21.95 43.65
N PRO A 185 23.48 -21.08 42.88
CA PRO A 185 23.34 -19.63 43.00
C PRO A 185 21.86 -19.25 42.80
N PRO A 186 21.28 -18.40 43.67
CA PRO A 186 19.90 -17.99 43.48
C PRO A 186 19.76 -17.14 42.21
N PRO A 187 18.59 -17.17 41.56
CA PRO A 187 18.31 -16.35 40.37
C PRO A 187 18.30 -14.86 40.73
N ASP A 188 18.86 -13.99 39.87
CA ASP A 188 18.89 -12.55 40.15
C ASP A 188 17.47 -11.96 40.21
N LEU A 189 17.17 -11.23 41.29
CA LEU A 189 15.94 -10.45 41.42
C LEU A 189 16.01 -9.24 40.48
N ILE A 190 15.03 -9.12 39.59
CA ILE A 190 14.82 -7.91 38.81
C ILE A 190 13.76 -7.10 39.55
N PHE A 191 14.19 -5.98 40.15
CA PHE A 191 13.28 -5.04 40.76
C PHE A 191 12.63 -4.18 39.68
N GLU A 192 11.39 -3.77 39.90
CA GLU A 192 10.87 -2.57 39.23
C GLU A 192 11.83 -1.43 39.59
N ASP A 193 12.63 -0.96 38.62
CA ASP A 193 13.34 0.31 38.76
C ASP A 193 12.24 1.32 39.09
N ASN A 194 12.37 1.98 40.25
CA ASN A 194 11.51 3.12 40.58
C ASN A 194 11.56 4.02 39.35
N GLU A 195 10.47 4.08 38.58
CA GLU A 195 10.27 5.18 37.65
C GLU A 195 10.60 6.42 38.48
N THR A 196 11.62 7.16 38.07
CA THR A 196 11.88 8.49 38.61
C THR A 196 10.53 9.14 38.70
N GLN A 197 10.05 9.34 39.93
CA GLN A 197 8.76 9.95 40.19
C GLN A 197 8.73 11.13 39.25
N GLN A 198 7.87 11.08 38.23
CA GLN A 198 7.68 12.24 37.38
C GLN A 198 7.33 13.32 38.39
N GLU A 199 8.26 14.25 38.56
CA GLU A 199 8.07 15.42 39.39
C GLU A 199 6.74 15.94 38.90
N ILE A 200 5.72 15.84 39.76
CA ILE A 200 4.46 16.49 39.51
C ILE A 200 4.89 17.93 39.46
N VAL A 201 5.10 18.45 38.25
CA VAL A 201 5.28 19.87 38.03
C VAL A 201 4.01 20.44 38.64
N GLU A 202 4.13 20.98 39.85
CA GLU A 202 3.10 21.84 40.41
C GLU A 202 2.74 22.77 39.25
N GLU A 203 1.49 22.70 38.80
CA GLU A 203 0.96 23.62 37.80
C GLU A 203 1.10 25.02 38.42
N LEU A 204 2.28 25.63 38.26
CA LEU A 204 2.44 27.05 38.44
C LEU A 204 1.43 27.66 37.47
N ASP A 205 0.51 28.44 38.04
CA ASP A 205 -0.46 29.21 37.27
C ASP A 205 0.29 29.94 36.15
N GLU A 206 -0.33 30.06 34.98
CA GLU A 206 0.25 30.75 33.84
C GLU A 206 0.74 32.16 34.22
N GLU A 207 0.15 32.76 35.27
CA GLU A 207 0.55 34.04 35.87
C GLU A 207 1.98 34.04 36.47
N ASP A 208 2.42 32.98 37.16
CA ASP A 208 3.74 32.93 37.79
C ASP A 208 4.88 32.72 36.77
N ARG A 209 4.58 32.11 35.61
CA ARG A 209 5.57 31.94 34.53
C ARG A 209 5.99 33.27 33.90
N PHE A 210 5.11 34.28 33.90
CA PHE A 210 5.40 35.60 33.34
C PHE A 210 6.14 36.54 34.32
N LEU A 211 6.23 36.19 35.60
CA LEU A 211 6.93 37.01 36.61
C LEU A 211 8.46 36.91 36.51
N ASP A 212 8.99 35.77 36.06
CA ASP A 212 10.43 35.55 35.89
C ASP A 212 10.98 36.13 34.57
N GLU A 213 10.12 36.40 33.59
CA GLU A 213 10.49 37.12 32.36
C GLU A 213 10.53 38.63 32.61
N GLN A 214 11.55 39.04 33.38
CA GLN A 214 11.94 40.43 33.52
C GLN A 214 12.27 40.97 32.12
N TRP A 215 11.40 41.82 31.57
CA TRP A 215 11.60 42.45 30.27
C TRP A 215 12.99 43.08 30.23
N PRO A 216 13.85 42.75 29.25
CA PRO A 216 15.15 43.37 29.14
C PRO A 216 14.99 44.89 29.07
N ASP A 217 15.65 45.60 29.98
CA ASP A 217 15.59 47.05 30.08
C ASP A 217 15.93 47.68 28.71
N MET A 218 15.00 48.49 28.20
CA MET A 218 15.01 49.06 26.84
C MET A 218 16.23 49.96 26.54
N GLU A 219 17.11 50.18 27.51
CA GLU A 219 18.32 51.00 27.44
C GLU A 219 19.52 50.30 26.78
N ASP A 220 19.50 48.97 26.64
CA ASP A 220 20.55 48.20 25.92
C ASP A 220 20.38 48.21 24.39
N PHE A 221 19.29 48.79 23.86
CA PHE A 221 19.00 48.84 22.41
C PHE A 221 19.13 50.24 21.80
N ILE A 222 19.95 51.12 22.39
CA ILE A 222 20.32 52.41 21.78
C ILE A 222 21.66 52.25 21.04
N PRO A 223 21.67 52.06 19.70
CA PRO A 223 22.92 52.04 18.95
C PRO A 223 23.64 53.40 19.01
N GLU A 224 24.90 53.35 19.45
CA GLU A 224 25.80 54.46 19.79
C GLU A 224 26.38 55.22 18.57
N GLU A 225 25.61 55.36 17.47
CA GLU A 225 26.10 55.94 16.20
C GLU A 225 25.29 57.13 15.64
N LEU A 226 24.62 57.93 16.48
CA LEU A 226 23.99 59.17 16.00
C LEU A 226 24.14 60.33 17.00
N THR A 227 25.39 60.67 17.33
CA THR A 227 25.73 62.04 17.74
C THR A 227 25.83 62.94 16.50
N GLU A 228 25.22 64.13 16.59
CA GLU A 228 25.24 65.28 15.65
C GLU A 228 24.20 65.32 14.50
N SER A 229 23.04 65.94 14.75
CA SER A 229 22.75 67.34 14.35
C SER A 229 21.26 67.73 14.49
N VAL A 230 21.05 68.92 15.06
CA VAL A 230 19.82 69.68 15.41
C VAL A 230 18.97 70.09 14.16
N PRO A 231 17.68 70.57 14.17
CA PRO A 231 16.57 70.59 15.16
C PRO A 231 15.17 70.08 14.67
N VAL A 232 14.37 69.60 15.63
CA VAL A 232 12.91 69.78 15.90
C VAL A 232 11.99 70.46 14.86
N LYS A 233 10.84 69.82 14.54
CA LYS A 233 9.48 70.42 14.48
C LYS A 233 8.31 69.41 14.40
N SER A 234 7.53 69.38 15.48
CA SER A 234 6.05 69.29 15.60
C SER A 234 5.20 68.34 14.73
N ILE A 235 4.62 67.34 15.41
CA ILE A 235 3.17 67.00 15.55
C ILE A 235 2.20 67.58 14.49
N GLN A 236 1.42 66.69 13.84
CA GLN A 236 -0.04 66.87 13.70
C GLN A 236 -0.78 65.55 13.40
N SER A 237 -1.81 65.35 14.22
CA SER A 237 -2.90 64.38 14.25
C SER A 237 -3.94 64.56 13.14
N THR A 238 -4.68 63.49 12.80
CA THR A 238 -6.16 63.31 12.82
C THR A 238 -6.58 62.21 11.81
N GLU A 239 -7.08 61.06 12.29
CA GLU A 239 -8.50 60.63 12.31
C GLU A 239 -8.97 59.87 11.06
N ASN A 240 -9.26 58.56 11.18
CA ASN A 240 -10.65 58.09 11.37
C ASN A 240 -10.77 56.56 11.49
N GLU A 241 -11.62 56.16 12.42
CA GLU A 241 -12.04 54.81 12.82
C GLU A 241 -12.92 54.12 11.76
N GLN A 242 -12.95 52.78 11.77
CA GLN A 242 -14.16 52.00 12.14
C GLN A 242 -13.90 50.49 12.26
N LEU A 243 -14.25 49.98 13.43
CA LEU A 243 -14.29 48.58 13.89
C LEU A 243 -15.49 47.81 13.30
N SER A 244 -15.36 46.49 13.10
CA SER A 244 -16.27 45.49 13.70
C SER A 244 -15.82 44.03 13.52
N THR A 245 -15.29 43.47 14.61
CA THR A 245 -15.60 42.17 15.26
C THR A 245 -16.00 40.90 14.48
N ASN A 246 -15.34 39.81 14.91
CA ASN A 246 -15.85 38.46 15.27
C ASN A 246 -15.43 37.24 14.42
N LYS A 247 -14.50 36.48 15.04
CA LYS A 247 -14.56 35.04 15.39
C LYS A 247 -14.73 33.99 14.27
N HIS A 248 -13.65 33.22 14.12
CA HIS A 248 -13.50 31.81 13.70
C HIS A 248 -14.72 31.12 13.07
N SER A 249 -14.66 30.88 11.76
CA SER A 249 -15.61 30.05 11.00
C SER A 249 -14.84 28.93 10.31
N ALA A 250 -14.74 27.77 10.96
CA ALA A 250 -14.14 26.55 10.41
C ALA A 250 -14.95 25.33 10.86
N ALA A 251 -16.26 25.32 10.58
CA ALA A 251 -17.12 24.16 10.85
C ALA A 251 -18.49 24.31 10.16
N MET A 252 -18.58 24.22 8.82
CA MET A 252 -19.90 24.19 8.16
C MET A 252 -19.89 23.61 6.73
N GLU A 253 -19.32 22.43 6.48
CA GLU A 253 -19.50 21.74 5.19
C GLU A 253 -19.77 20.22 5.31
N LEU A 254 -20.56 19.80 6.30
CA LEU A 254 -21.07 18.42 6.35
C LEU A 254 -22.52 18.37 6.86
N ALA A 255 -23.48 18.59 5.95
CA ALA A 255 -24.86 18.12 6.12
C ALA A 255 -25.50 17.87 4.74
N PRO A 256 -26.09 16.68 4.47
CA PRO A 256 -26.79 16.41 3.22
C PRO A 256 -28.19 17.02 3.28
N SER A 257 -28.48 18.00 2.41
CA SER A 257 -29.81 18.58 2.32
C SER A 257 -30.76 17.71 1.49
N LYS A 258 -31.84 17.29 2.14
CA LYS A 258 -33.00 16.58 1.60
C LYS A 258 -33.79 17.52 0.68
N ASN A 259 -33.58 17.47 -0.63
CA ASN A 259 -34.62 17.90 -1.57
C ASN A 259 -34.59 17.05 -2.85
N SER A 260 -35.61 16.22 -2.96
CA SER A 260 -35.95 15.44 -4.14
C SER A 260 -36.52 16.36 -5.20
N GLY A 261 -36.11 16.15 -6.45
CA GLY A 261 -36.78 16.69 -7.63
C GLY A 261 -35.93 17.66 -8.40
N ASN A 262 -35.22 17.16 -9.42
CA ASN A 262 -35.24 17.78 -10.75
C ASN A 262 -34.96 16.70 -11.80
N LYS A 263 -36.05 16.34 -12.47
CA LYS A 263 -36.16 15.50 -13.64
C LYS A 263 -35.53 16.23 -14.83
N ILE A 264 -34.46 15.69 -15.40
CA ILE A 264 -33.96 16.13 -16.72
C ILE A 264 -34.45 15.09 -17.73
N ILE A 265 -35.33 15.53 -18.63
CA ILE A 265 -35.89 14.75 -19.75
C ILE A 265 -35.43 15.41 -21.06
N LEU A 266 -34.78 14.57 -21.88
CA LEU A 266 -34.97 14.27 -23.32
C LEU A 266 -34.78 15.37 -24.39
N ASP A 267 -33.94 15.08 -25.40
CA ASP A 267 -34.25 14.95 -26.86
C ASP A 267 -32.90 14.79 -27.63
N GLY A 268 -32.62 13.87 -28.56
CA GLY A 268 -33.33 12.81 -29.29
C GLY A 268 -32.40 12.22 -30.39
N LEU A 269 -32.86 11.13 -31.04
CA LEU A 269 -32.35 10.40 -32.25
C LEU A 269 -31.16 9.42 -32.07
N ASP A 270 -31.18 8.18 -32.58
CA ASP A 270 -32.16 7.39 -33.36
C ASP A 270 -31.71 5.91 -33.27
N ASP A 271 -32.65 5.02 -32.99
CA ASP A 271 -32.47 3.56 -32.93
C ASP A 271 -32.84 2.99 -34.30
N SER A 272 -31.85 2.51 -35.05
CA SER A 272 -32.03 1.55 -36.14
C SER A 272 -30.67 0.97 -36.51
N GLU A 273 -30.33 -0.19 -35.95
CA GLU A 273 -29.67 -1.26 -36.70
C GLU A 273 -29.64 -2.54 -35.85
N GLN A 274 -30.58 -3.43 -36.18
CA GLN A 274 -30.43 -4.86 -35.95
C GLN A 274 -29.15 -5.31 -36.66
N SER A 275 -28.21 -5.88 -35.91
CA SER A 275 -27.11 -6.66 -36.49
C SER A 275 -27.13 -8.03 -35.83
N GLU A 276 -27.31 -9.01 -36.68
CA GLU A 276 -27.56 -10.40 -36.39
C GLU A 276 -26.36 -11.06 -35.70
N LYS A 277 -26.71 -12.02 -34.86
CA LYS A 277 -25.81 -13.01 -34.28
C LYS A 277 -25.15 -13.81 -35.41
N GLU A 278 -23.82 -13.77 -35.46
CA GLU A 278 -23.01 -14.88 -35.98
C GLU A 278 -22.03 -15.29 -34.88
N GLU A 279 -22.53 -16.05 -33.91
CA GLU A 279 -21.67 -16.90 -33.10
C GLU A 279 -21.24 -18.08 -33.96
N LYS A 280 -19.93 -18.20 -34.14
CA LYS A 280 -19.29 -19.38 -34.72
C LYS A 280 -19.62 -20.59 -33.85
N LEU A 281 -20.42 -21.49 -34.40
CA LEU A 281 -20.55 -22.87 -33.96
C LEU A 281 -19.20 -23.58 -34.17
N ASP A 282 -18.32 -23.49 -33.19
CA ASP A 282 -17.31 -24.52 -32.98
C ASP A 282 -18.03 -25.71 -32.30
N SER A 283 -17.99 -26.84 -32.98
CA SER A 283 -18.56 -28.12 -32.56
C SER A 283 -18.08 -28.51 -31.16
N ILE A 284 -18.96 -28.40 -30.16
CA ILE A 284 -18.79 -29.02 -28.85
C ILE A 284 -19.10 -30.52 -29.04
N PRO A 285 -18.23 -31.45 -28.58
CA PRO A 285 -18.55 -32.87 -28.59
C PRO A 285 -19.84 -33.10 -27.79
N ASP A 286 -20.63 -34.12 -28.13
CA ASP A 286 -21.78 -34.54 -27.32
C ASP A 286 -21.30 -34.89 -25.89
N VAL A 287 -21.27 -33.90 -24.99
CA VAL A 287 -20.97 -34.12 -23.58
C VAL A 287 -22.26 -34.64 -22.97
N GLU A 288 -22.21 -35.88 -22.47
CA GLU A 288 -23.31 -36.52 -21.76
C GLU A 288 -23.60 -35.70 -20.48
N LEU A 289 -24.66 -34.89 -20.50
CA LEU A 289 -25.06 -34.06 -19.37
C LEU A 289 -25.84 -34.89 -18.36
N VAL A 290 -25.40 -34.88 -17.11
CA VAL A 290 -26.00 -35.60 -16.00
C VAL A 290 -26.91 -34.64 -15.23
N ARG A 291 -28.12 -35.10 -14.91
CA ARG A 291 -29.07 -34.39 -14.07
C ARG A 291 -28.74 -34.64 -12.60
N ILE A 292 -28.46 -33.57 -11.85
CA ILE A 292 -28.22 -33.65 -10.41
C ILE A 292 -29.27 -32.86 -9.63
N LYS A 293 -29.56 -33.31 -8.41
CA LYS A 293 -30.37 -32.59 -7.43
C LYS A 293 -29.49 -32.17 -6.25
N VAL A 294 -29.52 -30.89 -5.90
CA VAL A 294 -28.72 -30.30 -4.82
C VAL A 294 -29.34 -30.63 -3.45
N ILE A 295 -28.57 -31.25 -2.55
CA ILE A 295 -29.00 -31.61 -1.19
C ILE A 295 -28.72 -30.46 -0.21
N GLU A 296 -27.58 -29.79 -0.37
CA GLU A 296 -27.10 -28.71 0.50
C GLU A 296 -26.74 -27.47 -0.33
N SER A 297 -27.17 -26.30 0.14
CA SER A 297 -26.86 -25.03 -0.53
C SER A 297 -25.36 -24.74 -0.45
N PHE A 298 -24.73 -24.51 -1.59
CA PHE A 298 -23.30 -24.20 -1.66
C PHE A 298 -23.12 -22.68 -1.86
N PRO A 299 -22.38 -21.98 -0.97
CA PRO A 299 -22.31 -20.51 -0.99
C PRO A 299 -21.35 -19.95 -2.05
N GLU A 300 -20.56 -20.79 -2.71
CA GLU A 300 -19.58 -20.37 -3.72
C GLU A 300 -20.09 -20.73 -5.13
N PRO A 301 -20.00 -19.83 -6.13
CA PRO A 301 -20.42 -20.14 -7.49
C PRO A 301 -19.52 -21.21 -8.10
N VAL A 302 -20.12 -22.28 -8.64
CA VAL A 302 -19.39 -23.37 -9.29
C VAL A 302 -19.29 -23.07 -10.79
N MET A 303 -18.07 -23.18 -11.32
CA MET A 303 -17.80 -23.08 -12.76
C MET A 303 -18.23 -24.36 -13.47
N VAL A 304 -19.20 -24.27 -14.38
CA VAL A 304 -19.54 -25.38 -15.28
C VAL A 304 -18.56 -25.41 -16.46
N GLY A 305 -18.34 -26.58 -17.07
CA GLY A 305 -17.46 -26.72 -18.26
C GLY A 305 -17.81 -25.84 -19.46
N SER A 306 -18.99 -25.19 -19.47
CA SER A 306 -19.40 -24.15 -20.43
C SER A 306 -18.82 -22.76 -20.14
N GLY A 307 -18.11 -22.59 -19.01
CA GLY A 307 -17.60 -21.31 -18.52
C GLY A 307 -18.65 -20.45 -17.82
N GLU A 308 -19.81 -20.99 -17.49
CA GLU A 308 -20.89 -20.32 -16.76
C GLU A 308 -20.79 -20.60 -15.25
N GLU A 309 -20.95 -19.56 -14.43
CA GLU A 309 -20.94 -19.63 -12.97
C GLU A 309 -22.37 -19.85 -12.46
N ILE A 310 -22.61 -20.95 -11.75
CA ILE A 310 -23.93 -21.29 -11.21
C ILE A 310 -23.88 -21.36 -9.68
N LEU A 311 -24.88 -20.74 -9.03
CA LEU A 311 -25.10 -20.81 -7.58
C LEU A 311 -26.02 -21.98 -7.26
N LEU A 312 -25.59 -22.87 -6.37
CA LEU A 312 -26.34 -24.08 -6.02
C LEU A 312 -27.18 -23.81 -4.76
N GLU A 313 -28.49 -23.62 -4.93
CA GLU A 313 -29.44 -23.56 -3.83
C GLU A 313 -29.98 -24.95 -3.49
N LYS A 314 -30.39 -25.14 -2.23
CA LYS A 314 -30.92 -26.42 -1.75
C LYS A 314 -32.21 -26.79 -2.48
N ASP A 315 -32.32 -28.06 -2.89
CA ASP A 315 -33.42 -28.66 -3.65
C ASP A 315 -33.52 -28.23 -5.14
N ASP A 316 -32.54 -27.49 -5.66
CA ASP A 316 -32.47 -27.16 -7.09
C ASP A 316 -31.96 -28.33 -7.94
N VAL A 317 -32.39 -28.34 -9.21
CA VAL A 317 -32.05 -29.37 -10.20
C VAL A 317 -31.26 -28.74 -11.34
N HIS A 318 -30.06 -29.25 -11.61
CA HIS A 318 -29.17 -28.72 -12.65
C HIS A 318 -28.70 -29.83 -13.59
N PHE A 319 -28.37 -29.45 -14.83
CA PHE A 319 -27.78 -30.33 -15.84
C PHE A 319 -26.31 -29.94 -16.00
N LEU A 320 -25.43 -30.80 -15.50
CA LEU A 320 -23.99 -30.54 -15.49
C LEU A 320 -23.25 -31.61 -16.29
N ASP A 321 -22.03 -31.29 -16.67
CA ASP A 321 -21.05 -32.22 -17.20
C ASP A 321 -20.71 -33.33 -16.18
N GLN A 322 -20.42 -34.53 -16.68
CA GLN A 322 -20.19 -35.72 -15.85
C GLN A 322 -19.08 -35.51 -14.80
N GLU A 323 -17.99 -34.83 -15.17
CA GLU A 323 -16.87 -34.56 -14.25
C GLU A 323 -17.30 -33.65 -13.07
N THR A 324 -18.06 -32.59 -13.35
CA THR A 324 -18.55 -31.66 -12.32
C THR A 324 -19.65 -32.30 -11.47
N ALA A 325 -20.53 -33.11 -12.08
CA ALA A 325 -21.56 -33.86 -11.39
C ALA A 325 -20.95 -34.88 -10.40
N ASP A 326 -19.95 -35.67 -10.84
CA ASP A 326 -19.27 -36.64 -9.99
C ASP A 326 -18.56 -35.97 -8.81
N TRP A 327 -17.93 -34.80 -9.04
CA TRP A 327 -17.30 -34.01 -7.97
C TRP A 327 -18.32 -33.53 -6.92
N LEU A 328 -19.47 -33.01 -7.35
CA LEU A 328 -20.53 -32.55 -6.43
C LEU A 328 -21.15 -33.70 -5.63
N VAL A 329 -21.23 -34.89 -6.22
CA VAL A 329 -21.73 -36.10 -5.57
C VAL A 329 -20.72 -36.66 -4.58
N GLU A 330 -19.43 -36.71 -4.94
CA GLU A 330 -18.37 -37.14 -4.03
C GLU A 330 -18.21 -36.17 -2.84
N SER A 331 -18.40 -34.88 -3.08
CA SER A 331 -18.43 -33.86 -2.02
C SER A 331 -19.69 -33.93 -1.13
N GLY A 332 -20.68 -34.74 -1.48
CA GLY A 332 -21.93 -34.89 -0.74
C GLY A 332 -22.91 -33.70 -0.87
N VAL A 333 -22.66 -32.79 -1.81
CA VAL A 333 -23.46 -31.57 -2.03
C VAL A 333 -24.68 -31.86 -2.91
N ALA A 334 -24.57 -32.82 -3.83
CA ALA A 334 -25.65 -33.21 -4.75
C ALA A 334 -25.80 -34.73 -4.88
N GLU A 335 -26.95 -35.18 -5.37
CA GLU A 335 -27.22 -36.58 -5.72
C GLU A 335 -27.60 -36.68 -7.21
N VAL A 336 -27.13 -37.74 -7.87
CA VAL A 336 -27.49 -38.00 -9.28
C VAL A 336 -28.93 -38.47 -9.35
N GLU A 337 -29.77 -37.74 -10.08
CA GLU A 337 -31.15 -38.13 -10.33
C GLU A 337 -31.22 -38.86 -11.69
N SER A 338 -31.02 -40.18 -11.68
CA SER A 338 -31.23 -41.02 -12.86
C SER A 338 -32.73 -41.15 -13.17
N LEU A 339 -33.11 -40.93 -14.42
CA LEU A 339 -34.49 -41.06 -14.92
C LEU A 339 -35.10 -42.44 -14.71
#